data_AF-A0A7J4P136-F1
#
_entry.id   AF-A0A7J4P136-F1
#
_cell.length_a   1.000
_cell.length_b   1.000
_cell.length_c   1.000
_cell.angle_alpha   90.00
_cell.angle_beta   90.00
_cell.angle_gamma   90.00
#
_symmetry.space_group_name_H-M   'P 1'
#
loop_
_entity.id
_entity.type
_entity.pdbx_description
1 polymer ?
#
loop_
_entity_poly.entity_id
_entity_poly.type
_entity_poly.pdbx_seq_one_letter_code
_entity_poly.pdbx_strand_id
1 'polypeptide(L)' 'MVDVEKKPSRKYRKGSKYDPIIDKFLSGKSGLVKVEVTGKDANYLRTQLKKRIDARDLNAKIEVSVVNNIAYLEKM' A
#
# COMPACT_ATOMS: atom_id res chain seq x y z
N MET A 1 -6.11 16.42 -35.46
CA MET A 1 -6.04 15.17 -34.67
C MET A 1 -4.86 15.32 -33.73
N VAL A 2 -5.06 15.17 -32.42
CA VAL A 2 -3.97 15.35 -31.44
C VAL A 2 -3.63 14.00 -30.84
N ASP A 3 -2.38 13.60 -31.05
CA ASP A 3 -1.79 12.37 -30.53
C ASP A 3 -1.57 12.50 -29.02
N VAL A 4 -1.95 11.46 -28.26
CA VAL A 4 -1.80 11.43 -26.79
C VAL A 4 -0.72 10.44 -26.41
N GLU A 5 0.50 10.93 -26.20
CA GLU A 5 1.71 10.12 -25.91
C GLU A 5 1.66 9.33 -24.58
N LYS A 6 0.75 9.65 -23.64
CA LYS A 6 0.62 8.91 -22.37
C LYS A 6 -0.82 8.88 -21.87
N LYS A 7 -1.29 7.67 -21.50
CA LYS A 7 -2.50 7.47 -20.69
C LYS A 7 -2.46 8.45 -19.50
N PRO A 8 -3.58 9.13 -19.16
CA PRO A 8 -3.61 10.06 -18.05
C PRO A 8 -3.17 9.32 -16.79
N SER A 9 -1.94 9.59 -16.34
CA SER A 9 -1.44 9.13 -15.05
C SER A 9 -2.38 9.74 -14.02
N ARG A 10 -3.19 8.87 -13.40
CA ARG A 10 -4.16 9.24 -12.38
C ARG A 10 -3.43 10.06 -11.33
N LYS A 11 -3.62 11.38 -11.35
CA LYS A 11 -3.22 12.28 -10.28
C LYS A 11 -3.87 11.74 -9.01
N TYR A 12 -3.08 11.03 -8.22
CA TYR A 12 -3.46 10.49 -6.91
C TYR A 12 -3.65 11.69 -5.98
N ARG A 13 -4.81 12.34 -6.06
CA ARG A 13 -5.14 13.54 -5.29
C ARG A 13 -5.84 13.12 -4.01
N LYS A 14 -5.32 13.63 -2.88
CA LYS A 14 -5.61 13.31 -1.46
C LYS A 14 -5.01 11.99 -1.00
N GLY A 15 -3.82 12.12 -0.39
CA GLY A 15 -3.07 11.05 0.27
C GLY A 15 -4.01 10.19 1.09
N SER A 16 -4.13 8.94 0.70
CA SER A 16 -4.82 7.96 1.51
C SER A 16 -4.05 7.86 2.81
N LYS A 17 -4.74 7.70 3.95
CA LYS A 17 -4.09 7.55 5.26
C LYS A 17 -3.00 6.45 5.28
N TYR A 18 -3.04 5.55 4.29
CA TYR A 18 -2.13 4.42 4.11
C TYR A 18 -0.94 4.67 3.17
N ASP A 19 -1.00 5.64 2.24
CA ASP A 19 0.14 5.97 1.37
C ASP A 19 1.41 6.29 2.16
N PRO A 20 1.39 7.22 3.15
CA PRO A 20 2.60 7.57 3.89
C PRO A 20 3.11 6.42 4.77
N ILE A 21 2.27 5.43 5.10
CA ILE A 21 2.68 4.24 5.84
C ILE A 21 3.53 3.34 4.94
N ILE A 22 3.06 3.08 3.73
CA ILE A 22 3.80 2.28 2.74
C ILE A 22 5.07 3.02 2.31
N ASP A 23 4.99 4.33 2.12
CA ASP A 23 6.14 5.15 1.71
C ASP A 23 7.24 5.15 2.78
N LYS A 24 6.87 5.34 4.05
CA LYS A 24 7.79 5.19 5.20
C LYS A 24 8.32 3.77 5.33
N PHE A 25 7.50 2.76 5.07
CA PHE A 25 7.94 1.36 5.10
C PHE A 25 8.94 1.05 3.98
N LEU A 26 8.72 1.62 2.79
CA LEU A 26 9.63 1.49 1.65
C LEU A 26 10.98 2.14 1.93
N SER A 27 10.93 3.40 2.41
CA SER A 27 12.11 4.19 2.76
C SER A 27 12.83 3.67 4.01
N GLY A 28 12.13 2.93 4.86
CA GLY A 28 12.68 2.34 6.08
C GLY A 28 13.43 1.04 5.81
N LYS A 29 14.36 0.70 6.71
CA LYS A 29 15.05 -0.61 6.74
C LYS A 29 14.26 -1.72 7.43
N SER A 30 13.05 -1.44 7.91
CA SER A 30 12.24 -2.42 8.64
C SER A 30 11.79 -3.55 7.72
N GLY A 31 12.11 -4.80 8.12
CA GLY A 31 11.66 -6.00 7.40
C GLY A 31 10.19 -6.34 7.65
N LEU A 32 9.62 -5.91 8.78
CA LEU A 32 8.24 -6.20 9.17
C LEU A 32 7.63 -4.99 9.90
N VAL A 33 6.44 -4.56 9.51
CA VAL A 33 5.67 -3.54 10.24
C VAL A 33 4.22 -3.97 10.43
N LYS A 34 3.67 -3.64 11.61
CA LYS A 34 2.25 -3.81 11.91
C LYS A 34 1.47 -2.54 11.57
N VAL A 35 0.33 -2.72 10.92
CA VAL A 35 -0.64 -1.69 10.56
C VAL A 35 -1.95 -2.05 11.24
N GLU A 36 -2.23 -1.36 12.34
CA GLU A 36 -3.48 -1.45 13.06
C GLU A 36 -4.23 -0.12 12.91
N VAL A 37 -5.52 -0.19 12.58
CA VAL A 37 -6.39 0.98 12.57
C VAL A 37 -7.57 0.67 13.47
N THR A 38 -7.67 1.41 14.57
CA THR A 38 -8.77 1.29 15.52
C THR A 38 -10.11 1.51 14.81
N GLY A 39 -11.02 0.54 14.91
CA GLY A 39 -12.35 0.60 14.28
C GLY A 39 -12.40 0.22 12.80
N LYS A 40 -11.37 -0.44 12.25
CA LYS A 40 -11.41 -1.00 10.89
C LYS A 40 -10.95 -2.45 10.84
N ASP A 41 -11.63 -3.23 10.00
CA ASP A 41 -11.26 -4.61 9.67
C ASP A 41 -9.87 -4.71 9.03
N ALA A 42 -9.09 -5.70 9.48
CA ALA A 42 -7.83 -6.01 8.82
C ALA A 42 -8.01 -6.52 7.39
N ASN A 43 -9.15 -7.14 7.06
CA ASN A 43 -9.48 -7.48 5.67
C ASN A 43 -9.62 -6.23 4.79
N TYR A 44 -10.17 -5.15 5.33
CA TYR A 44 -10.23 -3.87 4.65
C TYR A 44 -8.84 -3.27 4.48
N LEU A 45 -8.02 -3.32 5.53
CA LEU A 45 -6.62 -2.86 5.48
C LEU A 45 -5.82 -3.65 4.44
N ARG A 46 -5.92 -4.99 4.43
CA ARG A 46 -5.28 -5.85 3.45
C ARG A 46 -5.65 -5.48 2.04
N THR A 47 -6.94 -5.29 1.76
CA THR A 47 -7.41 -4.93 0.42
C THR A 47 -6.88 -3.55 -0.01
N GLN A 48 -6.88 -2.58 0.89
CA GLN A 48 -6.35 -1.24 0.59
C GLN A 48 -4.83 -1.25 0.40
N LEU A 49 -4.09 -1.87 1.32
CA LEU A 49 -2.64 -2.02 1.24
C LEU A 49 -2.25 -2.76 -0.04
N LYS A 50 -2.90 -3.88 -0.35
CA LYS A 50 -2.66 -4.65 -1.57
C LYS A 50 -2.91 -3.81 -2.82
N LYS A 51 -4.00 -3.05 -2.89
CA LYS A 51 -4.24 -2.10 -4.00
C LYS A 51 -3.14 -1.06 -4.16
N ARG A 52 -2.50 -0.61 -3.07
CA ARG A 52 -1.41 0.37 -3.11
C ARG A 52 -0.07 -0.24 -3.50
N ILE A 53 0.20 -1.44 -3.00
CA ILE A 53 1.38 -2.23 -3.35
C ILE A 53 1.32 -2.58 -4.84
N ASP A 54 0.17 -3.06 -5.31
CA ASP A 54 -0.08 -3.41 -6.70
C ASP A 54 0.04 -2.18 -7.62
N ALA A 55 -0.54 -1.04 -7.24
CA ALA A 55 -0.41 0.22 -7.98
C ALA A 55 1.02 0.78 -8.05
N ARG A 56 1.92 0.29 -7.20
CA ARG A 56 3.34 0.67 -7.16
C ARG A 56 4.25 -0.47 -7.64
N ASP A 57 3.70 -1.59 -8.12
CA ASP A 57 4.44 -2.81 -8.49
C ASP A 57 5.37 -3.33 -7.38
N LEU A 58 4.94 -3.17 -6.11
CA LEU A 58 5.71 -3.55 -4.93
C LEU A 58 5.41 -4.98 -4.45
N ASN A 59 4.50 -5.71 -5.10
CA ASN A 59 4.14 -7.09 -4.72
C ASN A 59 5.35 -8.03 -4.72
N ALA A 60 6.38 -7.73 -5.52
CA ALA A 60 7.62 -8.52 -5.59
C ALA A 60 8.59 -8.23 -4.43
N LYS A 61 8.35 -7.16 -3.66
CA LYS A 61 9.23 -6.72 -2.55
C LYS A 61 8.52 -6.72 -1.20
N ILE A 62 7.19 -6.69 -1.19
CA ILE A 62 6.39 -6.51 0.02
C ILE A 62 5.18 -7.45 -0.02
N GLU A 63 5.00 -8.20 1.06
CA GLU A 63 3.82 -9.03 1.31
C GLU A 63 2.91 -8.41 2.38
N VAL A 64 1.59 -8.63 2.23
CA VAL A 64 0.59 -8.22 3.22
C VAL A 64 -0.08 -9.43 3.82
N SER A 65 0.17 -9.64 5.12
CA SER A 65 -0.44 -10.70 5.92
C SER A 65 -1.42 -10.12 6.93
N VAL A 66 -2.48 -10.84 7.27
CA VAL A 66 -3.40 -10.43 8.34
C VAL A 66 -3.35 -11.47 9.43
N VAL A 67 -3.01 -11.06 10.64
CA VAL A 67 -2.94 -11.94 11.81
C VAL A 67 -3.67 -11.25 12.96
N ASN A 68 -4.58 -11.97 13.62
CA ASN A 68 -5.32 -11.48 14.78
C ASN A 68 -6.05 -10.13 14.56
N ASN A 69 -6.66 -9.96 13.38
CA ASN A 69 -7.30 -8.71 12.96
C ASN A 69 -6.36 -7.49 12.89
N ILE A 70 -5.06 -7.72 12.68
CA ILE A 70 -4.03 -6.71 12.42
C ILE A 70 -3.40 -7.02 11.07
N ALA A 71 -3.22 -5.99 10.23
CA ALA A 71 -2.51 -6.13 8.96
C ALA A 71 -1.01 -5.96 9.16
N TYR A 72 -0.21 -6.82 8.57
CA TYR A 72 1.25 -6.83 8.62
C TYR A 72 1.78 -6.63 7.21
N LEU A 73 2.82 -5.81 7.11
CA LEU A 73 3.60 -5.60 5.89
C LEU A 73 4.98 -6.18 6.13
N GLU A 74 5.38 -7.13 5.30
CA GLU A 74 6.68 -7.78 5.36
C GLU A 74 7.47 -7.50 4.08
N LYS A 75 8.76 -7.21 4.18
CA LYS A 75 9.68 -7.07 3.04
C LYS A 75 10.28 -8.44 2.73
N MET A 76 10.21 -8.84 1.46
CA MET A 76 10.95 -9.98 0.91
C MET A 76 12.35 -9.56 0.47
#